data_AF-A0A6I3UTW6-F1
#
_entry.id   AF-A0A6I3UTW6-F1
#
_cell.length_a   1.000
_cell.length_b   1.000
_cell.length_c   1.000
_cell.angle_alpha   90.00
_cell.angle_beta   90.00
_cell.angle_gamma   90.00
#
_symmetry.space_group_name_H-M   'P 1'
#
loop_
_entity.id
_entity.type
_entity.pdbx_description
1 polymer ?
#
loop_
_entity_poly.entity_id
_entity_poly.type
_entity_poly.pdbx_seq_one_letter_code
_entity_poly.pdbx_strand_id
1 'polypeptide(L)' 'VDAGSICFDGKDIRDYDLDSLRSKVGIVLQDSVLFSGTIRDNIRFGVPDASQEMVEAAAKATHIHDYIESLPDKYDT' A
#
# COMPACT_ATOMS: atom_id res chain seq x y z
N VAL A 1 -8.20 22.57 -4.42
CA VAL A 1 -8.20 23.51 -3.27
C VAL A 1 -9.02 24.72 -3.66
N ASP A 2 -9.91 25.19 -2.79
CA ASP A 2 -10.81 26.32 -3.09
C ASP A 2 -10.08 27.67 -3.06
N ALA A 3 -8.96 27.76 -2.34
CA ALA A 3 -7.98 28.85 -2.41
C ALA A 3 -6.57 28.35 -2.03
N GLY A 4 -5.52 28.99 -2.55
CA GLY A 4 -4.11 28.69 -2.23
C GLY A 4 -3.44 27.63 -3.11
N SER A 5 -2.34 27.06 -2.61
CA SER A 5 -1.54 26.04 -3.28
C SER A 5 -1.03 25.00 -2.28
N ILE A 6 -0.96 23.75 -2.71
CA ILE A 6 -0.26 22.67 -1.98
C ILE A 6 0.98 22.35 -2.81
N CYS A 7 2.14 22.38 -2.18
CA CYS A 7 3.41 22.13 -2.87
C CYS A 7 4.05 20.83 -2.37
N PHE A 8 4.60 20.06 -3.31
CA PHE A 8 5.48 18.93 -3.05
C PHE A 8 6.86 19.30 -3.61
N ASP A 9 7.88 19.33 -2.76
CA ASP A 9 9.23 19.84 -3.08
C ASP A 9 9.23 21.25 -3.72
N GLY A 10 8.35 22.13 -3.23
CA GLY A 10 8.27 23.52 -3.70
C GLY A 10 7.55 23.72 -5.03
N LYS A 11 7.14 22.65 -5.71
CA LYS A 11 6.30 22.70 -6.92
C LYS A 11 4.84 22.40 -6.57
N ASP A 12 3.90 23.14 -7.16
CA ASP A 12 2.48 22.91 -6.92
C ASP A 12 2.08 21.49 -7.36
N ILE A 13 1.31 20.77 -6.55
CA ILE A 13 0.87 19.40 -6.86
C ILE A 13 0.05 19.33 -8.16
N ARG A 14 -0.58 20.43 -8.57
CA ARG A 14 -1.35 20.54 -9.83
C ARG A 14 -0.47 20.50 -11.08
N ASP A 15 0.83 20.76 -10.92
CA ASP A 15 1.81 20.77 -12.02
C ASP A 15 2.54 19.43 -12.16
N TYR A 16 2.23 18.44 -11.31
CA TYR A 16 2.77 17.08 -11.42
C TYR A 16 1.88 16.20 -12.30
N ASP A 17 2.52 15.24 -12.96
CA ASP A 17 1.79 14.07 -13.46
C ASP A 17 1.18 13.32 -12.28
N LEU A 18 -0.10 12.99 -12.40
CA LEU A 18 -0.88 12.46 -11.28
C LEU A 18 -0.41 11.07 -10.84
N ASP A 19 -0.05 10.22 -11.80
CA ASP A 19 0.41 8.86 -11.53
C ASP A 19 1.81 8.87 -10.92
N SER A 20 2.69 9.73 -11.42
CA SER A 20 4.01 9.97 -10.83
C SER A 20 3.90 10.44 -9.39
N LEU A 21 3.04 11.41 -9.08
CA LEU A 21 2.84 11.89 -7.70
C LEU A 21 2.32 10.77 -6.79
N ARG A 22 1.30 10.03 -7.25
CA ARG A 22 0.71 8.93 -6.48
C ARG A 22 1.68 7.78 -6.24
N SER A 23 2.61 7.51 -7.15
CA SER A 23 3.66 6.48 -6.95
C SER A 23 4.62 6.79 -5.79
N LYS A 24 4.64 8.05 -5.30
CA LYS A 24 5.50 8.52 -4.21
C LYS A 24 4.76 8.70 -2.89
N VAL A 25 3.46 8.46 -2.85
CA VAL A 25 2.62 8.69 -1.67
C VAL A 25 1.86 7.42 -1.32
N GLY A 26 2.14 6.85 -0.15
CA GLY A 26 1.32 5.80 0.44
C GLY A 26 0.14 6.41 1.21
N ILE A 27 -1.06 5.84 1.06
CA ILE A 27 -2.26 6.28 1.78
C ILE A 27 -2.75 5.13 2.65
N VAL A 28 -3.03 5.41 3.92
CA VAL A 28 -3.73 4.51 4.83
C VAL A 28 -5.08 5.13 5.14
N LEU A 29 -6.16 4.44 4.74
CA LEU A 29 -7.53 4.91 4.97
C LEU A 29 -7.96 4.61 6.40
N GLN A 30 -8.87 5.42 6.93
CA GLN A 30 -9.49 5.15 8.24
C GLN A 30 -10.25 3.81 8.23
N ASP A 31 -11.00 3.57 7.15
CA ASP A 31 -11.65 2.29 6.87
C ASP A 31 -10.90 1.59 5.73
N SER A 32 -10.22 0.49 6.07
CA SER A 32 -9.48 -0.31 5.11
C SER A 32 -10.41 -1.08 4.17
N VAL A 33 -10.04 -1.14 2.90
CA VAL A 33 -10.72 -1.95 1.89
C VAL A 33 -9.88 -3.18 1.58
N LEU A 34 -10.50 -4.36 1.61
CA LEU A 34 -9.90 -5.61 1.15
C LEU A 34 -10.58 -6.03 -0.15
N PHE A 35 -9.77 -6.54 -1.08
CA PHE A 35 -10.24 -7.11 -2.34
C PHE A 35 -10.42 -8.62 -2.20
N SER A 36 -11.29 -9.18 -3.04
CA SER A 36 -11.38 -10.63 -3.20
C SER A 36 -10.05 -11.20 -3.70
N GLY A 37 -9.54 -12.20 -3.02
CA GLY A 37 -8.23 -12.79 -3.27
C GLY A 37 -7.59 -13.20 -1.95
N THR A 38 -6.32 -13.53 -2.00
CA THR A 38 -5.56 -13.93 -0.81
C THR A 38 -5.03 -12.71 -0.03
N ILE A 39 -4.56 -12.92 1.19
CA ILE A 39 -3.79 -11.92 1.94
C ILE A 39 -2.56 -11.48 1.14
N ARG A 40 -1.88 -12.41 0.45
CA ARG A 40 -0.75 -12.10 -0.45
C ARG A 40 -1.17 -11.12 -1.54
N ASP A 41 -2.32 -11.34 -2.18
CA ASP A 41 -2.82 -10.48 -3.25
C ASP A 41 -3.13 -9.06 -2.74
N ASN A 42 -3.74 -8.97 -1.56
CA ASN A 42 -4.05 -7.68 -0.93
C ASN A 42 -2.79 -6.90 -0.55
N ILE A 43 -1.74 -7.56 -0.06
CA ILE A 43 -0.46 -6.88 0.23
C ILE A 43 0.26 -6.46 -1.06
N ARG A 44 0.26 -7.33 -2.08
CA ARG A 44 0.87 -7.05 -3.40
C ARG A 44 0.11 -5.99 -4.19
N PHE A 45 -1.12 -5.65 -3.82
CA PHE A 45 -1.88 -4.60 -4.48
C PHE A 45 -1.10 -3.27 -4.59
N GLY A 46 -0.30 -2.92 -3.57
CA GLY A 46 0.52 -1.70 -3.60
C GLY A 46 1.74 -1.79 -4.52
N VAL A 47 2.26 -2.99 -4.77
CA VAL A 47 3.41 -3.27 -5.65
C VAL A 47 3.18 -4.65 -6.31
N PRO A 48 2.51 -4.71 -7.47
CA PRO A 48 2.05 -5.97 -8.06
C PRO A 48 3.15 -7.02 -8.26
N ASP A 49 4.36 -6.58 -8.60
CA ASP A 49 5.51 -7.42 -8.85
C ASP A 49 6.36 -7.71 -7.59
N ALA A 50 5.87 -7.37 -6.40
CA ALA A 50 6.58 -7.65 -5.16
C ALA A 50 6.82 -9.16 -4.99
N SER A 51 8.05 -9.52 -4.63
CA SER A 51 8.42 -10.90 -4.31
C SER A 51 7.77 -11.35 -3.01
N GLN A 52 7.74 -12.67 -2.78
CA GLN A 52 7.21 -13.22 -1.54
C GLN A 52 7.97 -12.71 -0.31
N GLU A 53 9.29 -12.52 -0.42
CA GLU A 53 10.12 -11.96 0.65
C GLU A 53 9.74 -10.51 0.96
N MET A 54 9.40 -9.70 -0.05
CA MET A 54 8.93 -8.34 0.16
C MET A 54 7.56 -8.30 0.85
N VAL A 55 6.66 -9.22 0.47
CA VAL A 55 5.34 -9.38 1.11
C VAL A 55 5.51 -9.72 2.59
N GLU A 56 6.35 -10.68 2.92
CA GLU A 56 6.63 -11.05 4.31
C GLU A 56 7.33 -9.94 5.09
N ALA A 57 8.26 -9.21 4.46
CA ALA A 57 8.91 -8.06 5.08
C ALA A 57 7.90 -6.97 5.44
N ALA A 58 6.94 -6.68 4.55
CA ALA A 58 5.86 -5.74 4.82
C ALA A 58 4.97 -6.21 5.97
N ALA A 59 4.57 -7.49 5.97
CA ALA A 59 3.76 -8.08 7.04
C ALA A 59 4.49 -8.11 8.40
N LYS A 60 5.81 -8.32 8.41
CA LYS A 60 6.64 -8.26 9.62
C LYS A 60 6.75 -6.81 10.13
N ALA A 61 6.92 -5.84 9.24
CA ALA A 61 6.99 -4.43 9.58
C ALA A 61 5.69 -3.89 10.20
N THR A 62 4.54 -4.49 9.87
CA THR A 62 3.23 -4.16 10.45
C THR A 62 2.79 -5.10 11.58
N HIS A 63 3.67 -6.00 12.03
CA HIS A 63 3.42 -6.98 13.10
C HIS A 63 2.26 -7.96 12.85
N ILE A 64 1.84 -8.16 11.60
CA ILE A 64 0.76 -9.08 11.25
C ILE A 64 1.27 -10.46 10.76
N HIS A 65 2.57 -10.58 10.48
CA HIS A 65 3.16 -11.82 9.95
C HIS A 65 2.83 -13.05 10.80
N ASP A 66 3.01 -12.99 12.13
CA ASP A 66 2.78 -14.14 13.02
C ASP A 66 1.29 -14.53 13.05
N TYR A 67 0.40 -13.55 12.93
CA TYR A 67 -1.04 -13.82 12.82
C TYR A 67 -1.36 -14.53 11.50
N ILE A 68 -0.80 -14.06 10.38
CA ILE A 68 -0.97 -14.72 9.08
C ILE A 68 -0.46 -16.16 9.14
N GLU A 69 0.74 -16.41 9.69
CA GLU A 69 1.32 -17.75 9.82
C GLU A 69 0.48 -18.70 10.71
N SER A 70 -0.37 -18.16 11.58
CA SER A 70 -1.28 -18.95 12.41
C SER A 70 -2.55 -19.42 11.66
N LEU A 71 -2.85 -18.83 10.50
CA LEU A 71 -4.00 -19.20 9.68
C LEU A 71 -3.75 -20.52 8.94
N PRO A 72 -4.79 -21.34 8.67
CA PRO A 72 -4.64 -22.61 7.98
C PRO A 72 -3.93 -22.50 6.62
N ASP A 73 -4.33 -21.51 5.82
CA ASP A 73 -3.81 -21.27 4.46
C ASP A 73 -2.76 -20.14 4.43
N LYS A 74 -2.42 -19.58 5.60
CA LYS A 74 -1.40 -18.54 5.75
C LYS A 74 -1.62 -17.35 4.81
N TYR A 75 -0.63 -17.00 3.99
CA TYR A 75 -0.71 -15.94 2.99
C TYR A 75 -1.69 -16.25 1.84
N ASP A 76 -2.05 -17.52 1.66
CA ASP A 76 -3.04 -17.97 0.69
C ASP A 76 -4.47 -18.02 1.26
N THR A 77 -4.65 -17.61 2.52
CA THR A 77 -5.97 -17.29 3.11
C THR A 77 -6.59 -16.11 2.38
#